data_AF-A0A4V2Q3U8-F1
#
_entry.id   AF-A0A4V2Q3U8-F1
#
_cell.length_a   1.000
_cell.length_b   1.000
_cell.length_c   1.000
_cell.angle_alpha   90.00
_cell.angle_beta   90.00
_cell.angle_gamma   90.00
#
_symmetry.space_group_name_H-M   'P 1'
#
loop_
_entity.id
_entity.type
_entity.pdbx_description
1 polymer ?
#
loop_
_entity_poly.entity_id
_entity_poly.type
_entity_poly.pdbx_seq_one_letter_code
_entity_poly.pdbx_strand_id
1 'polypeptide(L)'
;MNLAKKSYEELVALKAEIEIELKKREADRRRDALKAVEDAAEQFGYSLADLAAATGLGRRRASLNKGVPKYADPKDKTRTWTGKGRKPKWFDEALAAGVTPEQMEI
;
A
#
# COMPACT_ATOMS: atom_id res chain seq x y z
N MET A 1 37.84 12.48 -11.25
CA MET A 1 37.87 11.09 -11.75
C MET A 1 38.30 11.15 -13.21
N ASN A 2 39.38 10.46 -13.62
CA ASN A 2 39.89 10.53 -14.99
C ASN A 2 39.40 9.34 -15.81
N LEU A 3 38.33 9.54 -16.58
CA LEU A 3 37.67 8.50 -17.38
C LEU A 3 38.54 8.03 -18.57
N ALA A 4 39.44 8.88 -19.06
CA ALA A 4 40.28 8.58 -20.24
C ALA A 4 41.35 7.51 -19.98
N LYS A 5 41.61 7.16 -18.71
CA LYS A 5 42.59 6.13 -18.32
C LYS A 5 41.95 4.79 -17.95
N LYS A 6 40.62 4.66 -18.01
CA LYS A 6 39.91 3.43 -17.65
C LYS A 6 39.74 2.51 -18.84
N SER A 7 39.78 1.21 -18.59
CA SER A 7 39.43 0.22 -19.60
C SER A 7 37.93 0.26 -19.91
N TYR A 8 37.54 -0.30 -21.05
CA TYR A 8 36.12 -0.42 -21.42
C TYR A 8 35.30 -1.14 -20.35
N GLU A 9 35.82 -2.23 -19.79
CA GLU A 9 35.16 -3.00 -18.73
C GLU A 9 34.98 -2.17 -17.45
N GLU A 10 35.98 -1.39 -17.05
CA GLU A 10 35.88 -0.50 -15.90
C GLU A 10 34.85 0.62 -16.12
N LEU A 11 34.72 1.11 -17.35
CA LEU A 11 33.71 2.12 -17.70
C LEU A 11 32.29 1.53 -17.66
N VAL A 12 32.11 0.28 -18.10
CA VAL A 12 30.82 -0.44 -18.00
C VAL A 12 30.45 -0.69 -16.53
N ALA A 13 31.39 -1.15 -15.72
CA ALA A 13 31.18 -1.34 -14.28
C ALA A 13 30.79 -0.01 -13.59
N LEU A 14 31.53 1.06 -13.87
CA LEU A 14 31.24 2.39 -13.33
C LEU A 14 29.85 2.90 -13.76
N LYS A 15 29.44 2.64 -15.01
CA LYS A 15 28.09 3.00 -15.46
C LYS A 15 27.02 2.28 -14.63
N ALA A 16 27.19 0.98 -14.37
CA ALA A 16 26.24 0.22 -13.55
C ALA A 16 26.15 0.76 -12.11
N GLU A 17 27.30 1.10 -11.51
CA GLU A 17 27.34 1.74 -10.18
C GLU A 17 26.63 3.09 -10.16
N ILE A 18 26.86 3.92 -11.19
CA ILE A 18 26.17 5.21 -11.35
C ILE A 18 24.67 5.01 -11.47
N GLU A 19 24.20 4.02 -12.23
CA GLU A 19 22.76 3.75 -12.37
C GLU A 19 22.13 3.33 -11.03
N ILE A 20 22.82 2.53 -10.22
CA ILE A 20 22.37 2.14 -8.88
C ILE A 20 22.29 3.36 -7.96
N GLU A 21 23.36 4.16 -7.92
CA GLU A 21 23.43 5.36 -7.07
C GLU A 21 22.39 6.40 -7.49
N LEU A 22 22.14 6.58 -8.80
CA LEU A 22 21.09 7.46 -9.31
C LEU A 22 19.71 7.03 -8.83
N LYS A 23 19.39 5.73 -8.91
CA LYS A 23 18.11 5.20 -8.41
C LYS A 23 17.96 5.41 -6.91
N LYS A 24 19.03 5.19 -6.14
CA LYS A 24 19.04 5.43 -4.69
C LYS A 24 18.76 6.90 -4.38
N ARG A 25 19.49 7.82 -5.02
CA ARG A 25 19.30 9.27 -4.85
C ARG A 25 17.91 9.72 -5.30
N GLU A 26 17.36 9.13 -6.35
CA GLU A 26 15.99 9.43 -6.77
C GLU A 26 14.98 9.03 -5.69
N ALA A 27 15.13 7.85 -5.08
CA ALA A 27 14.30 7.41 -3.97
C ALA A 27 14.42 8.34 -2.74
N ASP A 28 15.63 8.78 -2.42
CA ASP A 28 15.88 9.72 -1.32
C ASP A 28 15.25 11.10 -1.63
N ARG A 29 15.44 11.64 -2.84
CA ARG A 29 14.81 12.89 -3.27
C ARG A 29 13.29 12.83 -3.24
N ARG A 30 12.68 11.68 -3.60
CA ARG A 30 11.23 11.48 -3.48
C ARG A 30 10.79 11.48 -2.02
N ARG A 31 11.56 10.88 -1.11
CA ARG A 31 11.28 10.90 0.33
C ARG A 31 11.39 12.32 0.89
N ASP A 32 12.42 13.06 0.52
CA ASP A 32 12.62 14.44 0.96
C ASP A 32 11.50 15.35 0.46
N ALA A 33 11.06 15.17 -0.80
CA ALA A 33 9.93 15.89 -1.35
C ALA A 33 8.62 15.58 -0.59
N LEU A 34 8.37 14.31 -0.25
CA LEU A 34 7.21 13.94 0.55
C LEU A 34 7.25 14.59 1.93
N LYS A 35 8.40 14.58 2.59
CA LYS A 35 8.58 15.23 3.89
C LYS A 35 8.37 16.74 3.80
N ALA A 36 8.91 17.40 2.78
CA ALA A 36 8.70 18.84 2.59
C ALA A 36 7.22 19.20 2.39
N VAL A 37 6.46 18.36 1.68
CA VAL A 37 5.02 18.55 1.53
C VAL A 37 4.28 18.31 2.85
N GLU A 38 4.69 17.32 3.63
CA GLU A 38 4.13 17.04 4.95
C GLU A 38 4.39 18.20 5.93
N ASP A 39 5.63 18.65 6.05
CA ASP A 39 6.02 19.80 6.88
C ASP A 39 5.25 21.07 6.47
N ALA A 40 5.07 21.29 5.16
CA ALA A 40 4.28 22.41 4.66
C ALA A 40 2.79 22.27 5.00
N ALA A 41 2.22 21.07 4.91
CA ALA A 41 0.82 20.83 5.29
C ALA A 41 0.60 21.08 6.79
N GLU A 42 1.53 20.63 7.63
CA GLU A 42 1.47 20.82 9.08
C GLU A 42 1.50 22.30 9.49
N GLN A 43 2.25 23.14 8.76
CA GLN A 43 2.25 24.61 9.00
C GLN A 43 0.87 25.24 8.85
N PHE A 44 0.00 24.66 8.02
CA PHE A 44 -1.38 25.10 7.84
C PHE A 44 -2.39 24.28 8.65
N GLY A 45 -1.92 23.36 9.51
CA GLY A 45 -2.78 22.52 10.35
C GLY A 45 -3.46 21.37 9.61
N TYR A 46 -2.93 20.95 8.46
CA TYR A 46 -3.46 19.83 7.67
C TYR A 46 -2.48 18.67 7.63
N SER A 47 -2.99 17.43 7.54
CA SER A 47 -2.14 16.29 7.20
C SER A 47 -2.08 16.08 5.68
N LEU A 48 -1.00 15.46 5.20
CA LEU A 48 -0.89 15.04 3.79
C LEU A 48 -2.06 14.11 3.38
N ALA A 49 -2.56 13.29 4.30
CA ALA A 49 -3.70 12.41 4.07
C ALA A 49 -5.00 13.20 3.84
N ASP A 50 -5.22 14.28 4.58
CA ASP A 50 -6.39 15.15 4.42
C ASP A 50 -6.35 15.90 3.08
N LEU A 51 -5.18 16.40 2.69
CA LEU A 51 -4.98 17.04 1.39
C LEU A 51 -5.18 16.05 0.22
N ALA A 52 -4.69 14.82 0.38
CA ALA A 52 -4.91 13.74 -0.60
C ALA A 52 -6.39 13.32 -0.68
N ALA A 53 -7.13 13.35 0.45
CA ALA A 53 -8.56 13.04 0.48
C ALA A 53 -9.38 14.16 -0.17
N ALA A 54 -9.05 15.42 0.10
CA ALA A 54 -9.69 16.61 -0.47
C ALA A 54 -9.51 16.69 -2.00
N THR A 55 -8.37 16.26 -2.53
CA THR A 55 -8.08 16.21 -3.97
C THR A 55 -8.60 14.95 -4.67
N GLY A 56 -9.20 13.99 -3.93
CA GLY A 56 -9.69 12.72 -4.47
C GLY A 56 -8.59 11.70 -4.79
N LEU A 57 -7.31 12.03 -4.60
CA LEU A 57 -6.17 11.16 -4.84
C LEU A 57 -6.03 10.03 -3.80
N GLY A 58 -6.57 10.21 -2.60
CA GLY A 58 -6.57 9.22 -1.51
C GLY A 58 -7.59 8.08 -1.63
N ARG A 59 -8.56 8.19 -2.56
CA ARG A 59 -9.71 7.25 -2.61
C ARG A 59 -9.39 5.90 -3.26
N ARG A 60 -8.23 5.72 -3.90
CA ARG A 60 -7.92 4.49 -4.67
C ARG A 60 -7.45 3.30 -3.82
N ARG A 61 -6.85 3.51 -2.65
CA ARG A 61 -6.31 2.39 -1.83
C ARG A 61 -7.35 1.66 -0.98
N ALA A 62 -8.44 2.31 -0.61
CA ALA A 62 -9.52 1.64 0.12
C ALA A 62 -10.32 0.66 -0.77
N SER A 63 -10.36 0.89 -2.09
CA SER A 63 -11.10 0.06 -3.04
C SER A 63 -10.35 -1.19 -3.52
N LEU A 64 -9.01 -1.19 -3.46
CA LEU A 64 -8.18 -2.27 -4.02
C LEU A 64 -7.89 -3.41 -3.02
N ASN A 65 -8.16 -3.20 -1.73
CA ASN A 65 -7.92 -4.18 -0.67
C ASN A 65 -9.20 -4.87 -0.15
N LYS A 66 -10.35 -4.68 -0.80
CA LYS A 66 -11.48 -5.61 -0.62
C LYS A 66 -11.07 -6.92 -1.31
N GLY A 67 -10.36 -7.78 -0.58
CA GLY A 67 -10.14 -9.16 -0.99
C GLY A 67 -11.47 -9.80 -1.38
N VAL A 68 -11.43 -10.76 -2.30
CA VAL A 68 -12.61 -11.53 -2.69
C VAL A 68 -13.29 -12.03 -1.41
N PRO A 69 -14.56 -11.68 -1.15
CA PRO A 69 -15.23 -12.16 0.05
C PRO A 69 -15.33 -13.69 -0.05
N LYS A 70 -14.92 -14.38 1.01
CA LYS A 70 -14.92 -15.85 1.08
C LYS A 70 -16.16 -16.37 1.79
N TYR A 71 -16.65 -15.62 2.78
CA TYR A 71 -17.80 -15.99 3.58
C TYR A 71 -18.88 -14.90 3.52
N ALA A 72 -20.16 -15.27 3.51
CA ALA A 72 -21.31 -14.39 3.65
C ALA A 72 -22.19 -14.82 4.83
N ASP A 73 -22.79 -13.83 5.49
CA ASP A 73 -23.71 -14.06 6.60
C ASP A 73 -25.00 -14.75 6.09
N PRO A 74 -25.39 -15.92 6.65
CA PRO A 74 -26.64 -16.60 6.29
C PRO A 74 -27.90 -15.75 6.52
N LYS A 75 -27.85 -14.79 7.45
CA LYS A 75 -28.95 -13.89 7.78
C LYS A 75 -28.99 -12.64 6.91
N ASP A 76 -27.84 -12.19 6.40
CA ASP A 76 -27.70 -10.97 5.62
C ASP A 76 -26.55 -11.07 4.61
N LYS A 77 -26.88 -11.46 3.37
CA LYS A 77 -25.90 -11.65 2.28
C LYS A 77 -25.10 -10.40 1.90
N THR A 78 -25.46 -9.21 2.41
CA THR A 78 -24.68 -7.98 2.20
C THR A 78 -23.43 -7.93 3.08
N ARG A 79 -23.41 -8.70 4.17
CA ARG A 79 -22.29 -8.82 5.10
C ARG A 79 -21.39 -9.95 4.66
N THR A 80 -20.20 -9.60 4.19
CA THR A 80 -19.23 -10.58 3.69
C THR A 80 -17.88 -10.40 4.36
N TRP A 81 -17.14 -11.49 4.46
CA TRP A 81 -15.83 -11.55 5.09
C TRP A 81 -14.85 -12.32 4.22
N THR A 82 -13.65 -11.79 4.06
CA THR A 82 -12.64 -12.32 3.15
C THR A 82 -11.87 -13.53 3.72
N GLY A 83 -12.24 -14.00 4.93
CA GLY A 83 -11.49 -15.02 5.66
C GLY A 83 -10.11 -14.56 6.14
N LYS A 84 -9.77 -13.27 5.97
CA LYS A 84 -8.50 -12.67 6.37
C LYS A 84 -8.73 -11.62 7.44
N GLY A 85 -7.91 -11.62 8.49
CA GLY A 85 -7.98 -10.64 9.59
C GLY A 85 -9.02 -10.98 10.66
N ARG A 86 -9.48 -9.97 11.40
CA ARG A 86 -10.42 -10.13 12.52
C ARG A 86 -11.75 -10.71 12.04
N LYS A 87 -12.23 -11.75 12.73
CA LYS A 87 -13.55 -12.36 12.49
C LYS A 87 -14.67 -11.35 12.81
N PRO A 88 -15.68 -11.21 11.95
CA PRO A 88 -16.88 -10.45 12.25
C PRO A 88 -17.75 -11.16 13.29
N LYS A 89 -18.51 -10.38 14.08
CA LYS A 89 -19.43 -10.93 15.09
C LYS A 89 -20.42 -11.93 14.52
N TRP A 90 -20.97 -11.65 13.33
CA TRP A 90 -21.93 -12.54 12.67
C TRP A 90 -21.35 -13.93 12.35
N PHE A 91 -20.04 -14.01 12.07
CA PHE A 91 -19.37 -15.27 11.77
C PHE A 91 -19.24 -16.11 13.03
N ASP A 92 -18.87 -15.48 14.16
CA ASP A 92 -18.82 -16.16 15.46
C ASP A 92 -20.22 -16.55 15.96
N GLU A 93 -21.23 -15.70 15.74
CA GLU A 93 -22.63 -15.99 16.05
C GLU A 93 -23.20 -17.14 15.21
N ALA A 94 -22.84 -17.22 13.93
CA ALA A 94 -23.25 -18.31 13.05
C ALA A 94 -22.58 -19.64 13.46
N LEU A 95 -21.29 -19.62 13.82
CA LEU A 95 -20.62 -20.78 14.39
C LEU A 95 -21.26 -21.23 15.71
N ALA A 96 -21.61 -20.29 16.59
CA ALA A 96 -22.32 -20.57 17.83
C ALA A 96 -23.74 -21.12 17.61
N ALA A 97 -24.39 -20.74 16.51
CA ALA A 97 -25.68 -21.27 16.08
C ALA A 97 -25.58 -22.65 15.40
N GLY A 98 -24.38 -23.24 15.30
CA GLY A 98 -24.15 -24.54 14.69
C GLY A 98 -24.01 -24.52 13.16
N VAL A 99 -23.93 -23.33 12.55
CA VAL A 99 -23.66 -23.18 11.11
C VAL A 99 -22.19 -23.42 10.87
N THR A 100 -21.85 -24.31 9.93
CA THR A 100 -20.46 -24.60 9.64
C THR A 100 -19.85 -23.52 8.73
N PRO A 101 -18.53 -23.29 8.79
CA PRO A 101 -17.84 -22.36 7.88
C PRO A 101 -18.15 -22.60 6.40
N GLU A 102 -18.30 -23.87 5.99
CA GLU A 102 -18.56 -24.22 4.58
C GLU A 102 -19.95 -23.73 4.13
N GLN A 103 -20.94 -23.69 5.03
CA GLN A 103 -22.29 -23.18 4.71
C GLN A 103 -22.33 -21.66 4.52
N MET A 104 -21.30 -20.97 5.01
CA MET A 104 -21.15 -19.53 4.85
C MET A 104 -20.25 -19.20 3.67
N GLU A 105 -19.57 -20.16 3.06
CA GLU A 105 -18.63 -19.92 1.95
C GLU A 105 -19.38 -19.54 0.66
N ILE A 106 -18.90 -18.50 -0.05
CA ILE A 106 -19.50 -18.00 -1.31
C ILE A 106 -18.62 -18.25 -2.53
#